data_AF-A0A661SDH9-F1
#
_entry.id   AF-A0A661SDH9-F1
#
_cell.length_a   1.000
_cell.length_b   1.000
_cell.length_c   1.000
_cell.angle_alpha   90.00
_cell.angle_beta   90.00
_cell.angle_gamma   90.00
#
_symmetry.space_group_name_H-M   'P 1'
#
loop_
_entity.id
_entity.type
_entity.pdbx_description
1 polymer ?
#
loop_
_entity_poly.entity_id
_entity_poly.type
_entity_poly.pdbx_seq_one_letter_code
_entity_poly.pdbx_strand_id
1 'polypeptide(L)'
;MKIPVKPKTTGSGMLIVLSNKKAENCEIGEKVRTPDTYPIDFVKLKRGQGYKNKHTGEIWVKSHTSHRGDKWKVGRSGKPPTKGNKISVKTDGTIVKIDPQR
;
A
#
# COMPACT_ATOMS: atom_id res chain seq x y z
N MET A 1 -28.81 -21.06 42.37
CA MET A 1 -27.75 -20.07 42.08
C MET A 1 -28.15 -19.31 40.83
N LYS A 2 -28.11 -17.98 40.84
CA LYS A 2 -28.62 -17.04 39.81
C LYS A 2 -27.40 -16.17 39.41
N ILE A 3 -27.10 -15.97 38.12
CA ILE A 3 -27.19 -14.72 37.29
C ILE A 3 -25.86 -14.68 36.46
N PRO A 4 -25.70 -14.05 35.26
CA PRO A 4 -26.54 -13.90 34.06
C PRO A 4 -25.81 -14.34 32.76
N VAL A 5 -26.56 -14.47 31.66
CA VAL A 5 -26.04 -14.25 30.30
C VAL A 5 -25.52 -12.80 30.20
N LYS A 6 -24.25 -12.63 29.82
CA LYS A 6 -23.70 -11.34 29.37
C LYS A 6 -23.05 -11.51 27.99
N PRO A 7 -23.16 -10.47 27.15
CA PRO A 7 -23.07 -10.57 25.71
C PRO A 7 -21.65 -10.92 25.29
N LYS A 8 -21.48 -11.70 24.22
CA LYS A 8 -20.26 -11.56 23.43
C LYS A 8 -20.34 -10.17 22.82
N THR A 9 -19.66 -9.27 23.50
CA THR A 9 -19.46 -7.87 23.18
C THR A 9 -19.35 -7.73 21.68
N THR A 10 -20.29 -7.00 21.08
CA THR A 10 -20.04 -6.22 19.87
C THR A 10 -18.89 -5.28 20.21
N GLY A 11 -17.68 -5.81 20.15
CA GLY A 11 -16.46 -5.07 20.30
C GLY A 11 -16.31 -4.26 19.03
N SER A 12 -16.88 -3.06 19.03
CA SER A 12 -16.25 -1.92 18.38
C SER A 12 -14.85 -1.81 18.98
N GLY A 13 -13.94 -2.58 18.41
CA GLY A 13 -12.73 -3.01 19.07
C GLY A 13 -11.79 -3.46 17.98
N MET A 14 -10.83 -2.57 17.70
CA MET A 14 -9.70 -2.86 16.85
C MET A 14 -10.06 -2.89 15.35
N LEU A 15 -10.18 -1.68 14.79
CA LEU A 15 -9.55 -1.38 13.50
C LEU A 15 -8.04 -1.66 13.67
N ILE A 16 -7.65 -2.94 13.79
CA ILE A 16 -6.27 -3.36 13.53
C ILE A 16 -6.09 -2.99 12.09
N VAL A 17 -5.47 -1.85 11.93
CA VAL A 17 -4.93 -1.32 10.71
C VAL A 17 -4.44 -2.52 9.89
N LEU A 18 -5.12 -2.82 8.77
CA LEU A 18 -4.63 -3.74 7.75
C LEU A 18 -3.36 -3.12 7.09
N SER A 19 -2.38 -2.67 7.88
CA SER A 19 -1.28 -1.78 7.48
C SER A 19 -0.03 -2.48 6.98
N ASN A 20 0.06 -3.81 7.06
CA ASN A 20 1.27 -4.52 6.64
C ASN A 20 1.12 -5.22 5.28
N LYS A 21 -0.03 -5.08 4.59
CA LYS A 21 -0.22 -5.70 3.28
C LYS A 21 0.66 -4.98 2.26
N LYS A 22 1.75 -5.65 1.88
CA LYS A 22 2.66 -5.20 0.84
C LYS A 22 1.99 -5.27 -0.53
N ALA A 23 2.20 -4.26 -1.37
CA ALA A 23 1.77 -4.32 -2.77
C ALA A 23 2.40 -5.52 -3.50
N GLU A 24 3.61 -5.93 -3.11
CA GLU A 24 4.31 -7.08 -3.70
C GLU A 24 3.65 -8.44 -3.49
N ASN A 25 2.73 -8.54 -2.51
CA ASN A 25 1.96 -9.74 -2.18
C ASN A 25 0.49 -9.63 -2.62
N CYS A 26 0.14 -8.58 -3.37
CA CYS A 26 -1.22 -8.37 -3.85
C CYS A 26 -1.40 -8.87 -5.28
N GLU A 27 -2.66 -9.10 -5.64
CA GLU A 27 -3.08 -9.42 -7.00
C GLU A 27 -3.63 -8.18 -7.73
N ILE A 28 -3.76 -8.29 -9.06
CA ILE A 28 -4.39 -7.24 -9.88
C ILE A 28 -5.84 -7.07 -9.47
N GLY A 29 -6.28 -5.83 -9.26
CA GLY A 29 -7.64 -5.49 -8.82
C GLY A 29 -7.76 -5.28 -7.30
N GLU A 30 -6.82 -5.81 -6.51
CA GLU A 30 -6.83 -5.55 -5.07
C GLU A 30 -6.47 -4.10 -4.73
N LYS A 31 -6.86 -3.66 -3.53
CA LYS A 31 -6.57 -2.32 -3.02
C LYS A 31 -5.50 -2.34 -1.93
N VAL A 32 -4.60 -1.37 -2.00
CA VAL A 32 -3.57 -1.07 -1.00
C VAL A 32 -3.60 0.41 -0.64
N ARG A 33 -3.00 0.75 0.51
CA ARG A 33 -2.86 2.15 0.93
C ARG A 33 -1.82 2.87 0.06
N THR A 34 -2.08 4.11 -0.29
CA THR A 34 -1.19 4.95 -1.12
C THR A 34 -0.78 6.22 -0.38
N PRO A 35 0.29 6.90 -0.81
CA PRO A 35 0.62 8.22 -0.27
C PRO A 35 -0.51 9.25 -0.39
N ASP A 36 -1.43 9.09 -1.36
CA ASP A 36 -2.56 10.00 -1.53
C ASP A 36 -3.75 9.66 -0.62
N THR A 37 -4.01 8.37 -0.37
CA THR A 37 -5.16 7.92 0.45
C THR A 37 -4.84 7.84 1.95
N TYR A 38 -3.60 7.52 2.29
CA TYR A 38 -3.13 7.38 3.67
C TYR A 38 -1.75 8.03 3.85
N PRO A 39 -1.60 9.36 3.65
CA PRO A 39 -0.30 10.04 3.71
C PRO A 39 0.45 9.82 5.03
N ILE A 40 -0.29 9.64 6.13
CA ILE A 40 0.29 9.35 7.44
C ILE A 40 1.06 8.04 7.47
N ASP A 41 0.84 7.08 6.57
CA ASP A 41 1.56 5.81 6.52
C ASP A 41 2.88 5.91 5.74
N PHE A 42 3.20 7.07 5.17
CA PHE A 42 4.34 7.26 4.29
C PHE A 42 5.28 8.36 4.79
N VAL A 43 6.57 8.17 4.52
CA VAL A 43 7.61 9.18 4.72
C VAL A 43 8.15 9.58 3.36
N LYS A 44 8.14 10.89 3.08
CA LYS A 44 8.75 11.44 1.86
C LYS A 44 10.27 11.26 1.93
N LEU A 45 10.85 10.61 0.92
CA LEU A 45 12.28 10.46 0.79
C LEU A 45 12.92 11.76 0.26
N LYS A 46 14.16 12.02 0.66
CA LYS A 46 14.91 13.21 0.22
C LYS A 46 15.16 13.17 -1.29
N ARG A 47 15.47 14.33 -1.88
CA ARG A 47 15.91 14.47 -3.28
C ARG A 47 14.96 13.86 -4.32
N GLY A 48 13.64 13.88 -4.05
CA GLY A 48 12.64 13.41 -5.02
C GLY A 48 12.61 11.89 -5.24
N GLN A 49 13.22 11.10 -4.36
CA GLN A 49 13.28 9.64 -4.47
C GLN A 49 11.94 8.92 -4.23
N GLY A 50 10.86 9.67 -3.97
CA GLY A 50 9.52 9.15 -3.73
C GLY A 50 9.16 9.10 -2.25
N TYR A 51 8.42 8.08 -1.87
CA TYR A 51 7.88 7.87 -0.53
C TYR A 51 8.21 6.45 -0.06
N LYS A 52 8.49 6.29 1.23
CA LYS A 52 8.64 4.98 1.86
C LYS A 52 7.42 4.70 2.72
N ASN A 53 6.77 3.56 2.51
CA ASN A 53 5.74 3.08 3.41
C ASN A 53 6.39 2.69 4.75
N LYS A 54 5.91 3.25 5.86
CA LYS A 54 6.47 3.02 7.21
C LYS A 54 6.30 1.58 7.69
N HIS A 55 5.26 0.92 7.23
CA HIS A 55 4.87 -0.42 7.68
C HIS A 55 5.49 -1.51 6.81
N THR A 56 5.50 -1.33 5.49
CA THR A 56 5.99 -2.35 4.55
C THR A 56 7.44 -2.16 4.12
N GLY A 57 7.97 -0.95 4.29
CA GLY A 57 9.29 -0.55 3.80
C GLY A 57 9.36 -0.37 2.28
N GLU A 58 8.26 -0.57 1.55
CA GLU A 58 8.20 -0.42 0.10
C GLU A 58 8.44 1.04 -0.32
N ILE A 59 9.10 1.22 -1.47
CA ILE A 59 9.40 2.52 -2.04
C ILE A 59 8.43 2.81 -3.18
N TRP A 60 7.80 3.97 -3.10
CA TRP A 60 6.68 4.42 -3.93
C TRP A 60 7.09 5.69 -4.68
N VAL A 61 7.01 5.65 -6.00
CA VAL A 61 7.37 6.78 -6.87
C VAL A 61 6.17 7.14 -7.73
N LYS A 62 5.86 8.44 -7.84
CA LYS A 62 4.78 8.91 -8.70
C LYS A 62 5.14 8.63 -10.17
N SER A 63 4.17 8.18 -10.96
CA SER A 63 4.38 7.95 -12.39
C SER A 63 4.49 9.30 -13.11
N HIS A 64 5.57 9.52 -13.87
CA HIS A 64 5.83 10.77 -14.59
C HIS A 64 5.41 10.71 -16.07
N THR A 65 4.93 9.56 -16.56
CA THR A 65 4.55 9.41 -17.97
C THR A 65 3.15 9.94 -18.23
N SER A 66 3.05 10.88 -19.16
CA SER A 66 1.85 11.63 -19.58
C SER A 66 0.64 10.76 -19.94
N HIS A 67 0.84 9.52 -20.39
CA HIS A 67 -0.28 8.69 -20.82
C HIS A 67 -1.20 8.19 -19.69
N ARG A 68 -0.74 8.16 -18.43
CA ARG A 68 -1.51 7.65 -17.26
C ARG A 68 -0.97 8.22 -15.93
N GLY A 69 -1.01 9.55 -15.77
CA GLY A 69 -0.46 10.31 -14.63
C GLY A 69 -0.99 9.94 -13.23
N ASP A 70 -2.11 9.22 -13.15
CA ASP A 70 -2.80 8.87 -11.89
C ASP A 70 -2.33 7.52 -11.31
N LYS A 71 -1.01 7.30 -11.25
CA LYS A 71 -0.45 6.03 -10.78
C LYS A 71 0.81 6.19 -9.95
N TRP A 72 0.93 5.36 -8.93
CA TRP A 72 2.15 5.04 -8.22
C TRP A 72 2.86 3.85 -8.87
N LYS A 73 4.19 3.89 -8.82
CA LYS A 73 5.07 2.75 -9.09
C LYS A 73 5.67 2.30 -7.77
N VAL A 74 5.56 1.01 -7.46
CA VAL A 74 6.02 0.43 -6.20
C VAL A 74 7.14 -0.54 -6.49
N GLY A 75 8.25 -0.39 -5.77
CA GLY A 75 9.37 -1.32 -5.84
C GLY A 75 9.19 -2.50 -4.90
N ARG A 76 9.96 -3.57 -5.13
CA ARG A 76 9.86 -4.86 -4.44
C ARG A 76 11.12 -5.12 -3.63
N SER A 77 11.02 -5.96 -2.60
CA SER A 77 12.16 -6.36 -1.77
C SER A 77 12.96 -5.16 -1.19
N GLY A 78 12.25 -4.09 -0.82
CA GLY A 78 12.84 -2.87 -0.27
C GLY A 78 13.62 -2.00 -1.27
N LYS A 79 13.64 -2.36 -2.55
CA LYS A 79 14.30 -1.59 -3.61
C LYS A 79 13.32 -0.62 -4.27
N PRO A 80 13.79 0.50 -4.87
CA PRO A 80 12.96 1.38 -5.68
C PRO A 80 12.39 0.67 -6.92
N PRO A 81 11.25 1.12 -7.46
CA PRO A 81 10.70 0.59 -8.70
C PRO A 81 11.64 0.86 -9.88
N THR A 82 11.85 -0.14 -10.74
CA THR A 82 12.65 -0.03 -11.97
C THR A 82 11.80 -0.34 -13.20
N LYS A 83 12.33 -0.08 -14.41
CA LYS A 83 11.61 -0.38 -15.66
C LYS A 83 11.22 -1.87 -15.76
N GLY A 84 12.05 -2.78 -15.28
CA GLY A 84 11.81 -4.23 -15.31
C GLY A 84 11.12 -4.79 -14.06
N ASN A 85 11.19 -4.11 -12.93
CA ASN A 85 10.66 -4.62 -11.66
C ASN A 85 9.89 -3.52 -10.93
N LYS A 86 8.57 -3.50 -11.12
CA LYS A 86 7.65 -2.54 -10.48
C LYS A 86 6.21 -3.05 -10.48
N ILE A 87 5.46 -2.54 -9.53
CA ILE A 87 4.01 -2.71 -9.44
C ILE A 87 3.38 -1.36 -9.72
N SER A 88 2.32 -1.34 -10.52
CA SER A 88 1.58 -0.11 -10.84
C SER A 88 0.30 -0.09 -10.03
N VAL A 89 0.12 0.98 -9.25
CA VAL A 89 -1.03 1.20 -8.36
C VAL A 89 -1.69 2.50 -8.76
N LYS A 90 -3.01 2.57 -8.83
CA LYS A 90 -3.73 3.83 -9.04
C LYS A 90 -3.68 4.71 -7.79
N THR A 91 -4.00 6.00 -7.93
CA THR A 91 -4.16 6.93 -6.81
C THR A 91 -5.07 6.36 -5.71
N ASP A 92 -6.16 5.69 -6.10
CA ASP A 92 -7.17 5.08 -5.22
C ASP A 92 -6.75 3.75 -4.57
N GLY A 93 -5.51 3.31 -4.81
CA GLY A 93 -4.96 2.08 -4.23
C GLY A 93 -5.11 0.83 -5.08
N THR A 94 -5.80 0.87 -6.21
CA THR A 94 -6.02 -0.33 -7.02
C THR A 94 -4.74 -0.79 -7.73
N ILE A 95 -4.33 -2.05 -7.55
CA ILE A 95 -3.26 -2.68 -8.31
C ILE A 95 -3.71 -2.88 -9.76
N VAL A 96 -2.96 -2.35 -10.74
CA VAL A 96 -3.30 -2.44 -12.17
C VAL A 96 -2.26 -3.14 -13.04
N LYS A 97 -1.08 -3.40 -12.49
CA LYS A 97 -0.02 -4.15 -13.19
C LYS A 97 1.03 -4.64 -12.20
N ILE A 98 1.48 -5.87 -12.37
CA ILE A 98 2.63 -6.44 -11.67
C ILE A 98 3.63 -6.84 -12.75
N ASP A 99 4.77 -6.17 -12.84
CA ASP A 99 5.83 -6.58 -13.76
C ASP A 99 6.61 -7.77 -13.16
N PRO A 100 7.00 -8.76 -14.00
CA PRO A 100 7.76 -9.92 -13.55
C PRO A 100 9.14 -9.49 -13.02
N GLN A 101 9.64 -10.18 -12.00
CA GLN A 101 11.02 -10.00 -11.55
C GLN A 101 11.95 -10.63 -12.59
N ARG A 102 12.94 -9.87 -13.04
CA ARG A 102 14.03 -10.35 -13.91
C ARG A 102 15.32 -10.39 -13.12
#